data_AF-A0A7J2R6F8-F1
#
_entry.id   AF-A0A7J2R6F8-F1
#
_cell.length_a   1.000
_cell.length_b   1.000
_cell.length_c   1.000
_cell.angle_alpha   90.00
_cell.angle_beta   90.00
_cell.angle_gamma   90.00
#
_symmetry.space_group_name_H-M   'P 1'
#
loop_
_entity.id
_entity.type
_entity.pdbx_description
1 polymer ?
#
loop_
_entity_poly.entity_id
_entity_poly.type
_entity_poly.pdbx_seq_one_letter_code
_entity_poly.pdbx_strand_id
1 'polypeptide(L)'
;MKIPGPKSPEEYKDVKANLRYYTTFIIVILSILLYIIYIGIDPGIVNTIEALIFSGVIIFLLNGLSWALIFIFEIHDKWYDRHFVKWRLKYDVDFIIPTLIRPFLKNIDPRFFDIYENNLEKRFILMENCFYEFVGDHAGENKIKKTKIVRFYESSQKYWITQINEIIMIFFIIINFFIYIFNGFIGVLLNKIIIVNFIFIFLFIINRYLVKKFRKETRFATKDEIREIHATRLSELEVQVKLTHKAFQLRYP
;
A
#
# COMPACT_ATOMS: atom_id res chain seq x y z
N MET A 1 -21.70 -24.89 9.09
CA MET A 1 -21.63 -24.02 7.90
C MET A 1 -20.18 -23.59 7.74
N LYS A 2 -19.54 -23.97 6.63
CA LYS A 2 -18.19 -23.47 6.29
C LYS A 2 -18.34 -22.02 5.82
N ILE A 3 -17.64 -21.11 6.47
CA ILE A 3 -17.45 -19.75 5.93
C ILE A 3 -16.71 -19.95 4.60
N PRO A 4 -17.23 -19.45 3.47
CA PRO A 4 -16.52 -19.54 2.20
C PRO A 4 -15.12 -18.94 2.40
N GLY A 5 -14.09 -19.68 1.96
CA GLY A 5 -12.71 -19.20 2.06
C GLY A 5 -12.52 -17.89 1.30
N PRO A 6 -11.51 -17.09 1.69
CA PRO A 6 -11.36 -15.73 1.21
C PRO A 6 -11.23 -15.69 -0.32
N LYS A 7 -12.16 -15.00 -0.98
CA LYS A 7 -12.08 -14.74 -2.43
C LYS A 7 -11.43 -13.38 -2.61
N SER A 8 -10.28 -13.34 -3.31
CA SER A 8 -9.61 -12.08 -3.62
C SER A 8 -10.55 -11.14 -4.39
N PRO A 9 -10.83 -9.94 -3.90
CA PRO A 9 -11.84 -9.06 -4.49
C PRO A 9 -11.48 -8.47 -5.85
N GLU A 10 -12.48 -8.13 -6.67
CA GLU A 10 -12.27 -7.51 -7.99
C GLU A 10 -11.71 -6.08 -7.89
N GLU A 11 -12.28 -5.22 -7.03
CA GLU A 11 -11.79 -3.85 -6.86
C GLU A 11 -10.35 -3.83 -6.30
N TYR A 12 -10.02 -4.76 -5.41
CA TYR A 12 -8.66 -4.95 -4.92
C TYR A 12 -7.69 -5.47 -6.01
N LYS A 13 -8.16 -6.32 -6.94
CA LYS A 13 -7.37 -6.72 -8.12
C LYS A 13 -7.11 -5.54 -9.05
N ASP A 14 -8.09 -4.67 -9.27
CA ASP A 14 -7.95 -3.48 -10.10
C ASP A 14 -6.96 -2.48 -9.48
N VAL A 15 -7.05 -2.26 -8.16
CA VAL A 15 -6.08 -1.41 -7.45
C VAL A 15 -4.66 -1.99 -7.57
N LYS A 16 -4.50 -3.31 -7.42
CA LYS A 16 -3.20 -3.98 -7.65
C LYS A 16 -2.68 -3.74 -9.06
N ALA A 17 -3.52 -3.91 -10.07
CA ALA A 17 -3.12 -3.68 -11.46
C ALA A 17 -2.68 -2.22 -11.67
N ASN A 18 -3.45 -1.25 -11.17
CA ASN A 18 -3.12 0.16 -11.28
C ASN A 18 -1.79 0.53 -10.60
N LEU A 19 -1.55 -0.01 -9.40
CA LEU A 19 -0.29 0.20 -8.69
C LEU A 19 0.90 -0.44 -9.40
N ARG A 20 0.70 -1.60 -10.04
CA ARG A 20 1.74 -2.23 -10.89
C ARG A 20 2.09 -1.35 -12.07
N TYR A 21 1.10 -0.85 -12.82
CA TYR A 21 1.34 0.05 -13.95
C TYR A 21 2.07 1.32 -13.51
N TYR A 22 1.62 1.94 -12.42
CA TYR A 22 2.28 3.12 -11.84
C TYR A 22 3.75 2.83 -11.52
N THR A 23 4.03 1.73 -10.83
CA THR A 23 5.38 1.36 -10.41
C THR A 23 6.30 1.11 -11.60
N THR A 24 5.84 0.33 -12.58
CA THR A 24 6.60 0.09 -13.83
C THR A 24 6.90 1.40 -14.55
N PHE A 25 5.90 2.29 -14.68
CA PHE A 25 6.06 3.58 -15.34
C PHE A 25 7.11 4.46 -14.65
N ILE A 26 7.03 4.60 -13.32
CA ILE A 26 7.99 5.39 -12.54
C ILE A 26 9.40 4.81 -12.65
N ILE A 27 9.55 3.48 -12.57
CA ILE A 27 10.86 2.83 -12.72
C ILE A 27 11.44 3.12 -14.09
N VAL A 28 10.66 3.00 -15.17
CA VAL A 28 11.14 3.30 -16.53
C VAL A 28 11.62 4.74 -16.64
N ILE A 29 10.87 5.71 -16.12
CA ILE A 29 11.28 7.12 -16.09
C ILE A 29 12.60 7.29 -15.34
N LEU A 30 12.72 6.70 -14.16
CA LEU A 30 13.92 6.81 -13.34
C LEU A 30 15.13 6.12 -13.98
N SER A 31 14.93 5.00 -14.70
CA SER A 31 15.96 4.33 -15.52
C SER A 31 16.50 5.27 -16.59
N ILE A 32 15.60 5.95 -17.31
CA ILE A 32 15.97 6.91 -18.36
C ILE A 32 16.72 8.10 -17.76
N LEU A 33 16.26 8.61 -16.62
CA LEU A 33 16.94 9.73 -15.93
C LEU A 33 18.34 9.34 -15.46
N LEU A 34 18.52 8.15 -14.86
CA LEU A 34 19.84 7.64 -14.51
C LEU A 34 20.74 7.51 -15.73
N TYR A 35 20.21 6.97 -16.82
CA TYR A 35 20.93 6.82 -18.08
C TYR A 35 21.39 8.17 -18.65
N ILE A 36 20.52 9.19 -18.67
CA ILE A 36 20.87 10.55 -19.13
C ILE A 36 21.93 11.18 -18.22
N ILE A 37 21.75 11.08 -16.91
CA ILE A 37 22.74 11.60 -15.94
C ILE A 37 24.09 10.92 -16.18
N TYR A 38 24.10 9.61 -16.44
CA TYR A 38 25.30 8.81 -16.64
C TYR A 38 26.00 9.02 -17.99
N ILE A 39 25.26 9.09 -19.11
CA ILE A 39 25.88 9.41 -20.40
C ILE A 39 26.36 10.85 -20.46
N GLY A 40 25.69 11.76 -19.75
CA GLY A 40 26.18 13.12 -19.56
C GLY A 40 27.44 13.23 -18.68
N ILE A 41 28.00 12.11 -18.17
CA ILE A 41 29.22 12.09 -17.35
C ILE A 41 30.50 12.02 -18.19
N ASP A 42 30.49 11.45 -19.39
CA ASP A 42 31.69 11.44 -20.24
C ASP A 42 31.39 11.22 -21.74
N PRO A 43 31.60 12.22 -22.62
CA PRO A 43 31.54 12.00 -24.07
C PRO A 43 32.74 11.18 -24.60
N GLY A 44 33.78 10.94 -23.77
CA GLY A 44 34.99 10.20 -24.11
C GLY A 44 34.98 8.70 -23.77
N ILE A 45 34.01 8.21 -22.99
CA ILE A 45 33.84 6.77 -22.68
C ILE A 45 32.74 6.20 -23.57
N VAL A 46 33.01 6.15 -24.88
CA VAL A 46 32.20 5.34 -25.81
C VAL A 46 33.11 4.29 -26.44
N ASN A 47 33.55 3.34 -25.61
CA ASN A 47 33.51 1.97 -26.08
C ASN A 47 32.06 1.54 -25.95
N THR A 48 31.35 1.56 -27.07
CA THR A 48 29.90 1.32 -27.21
C THR A 48 29.43 0.06 -26.47
N ILE A 49 30.32 -0.90 -26.23
CA ILE A 49 30.07 -2.17 -25.55
C ILE A 49 29.99 -2.01 -24.02
N GLU A 50 30.87 -1.26 -23.35
CA GLU A 50 30.82 -1.07 -21.89
C GLU A 50 29.60 -0.25 -21.48
N ALA A 51 29.28 0.79 -22.24
CA ALA A 51 28.05 1.56 -22.06
C ALA A 51 26.80 0.70 -22.27
N LEU A 52 26.80 -0.22 -23.25
CA LEU A 52 25.71 -1.16 -23.50
C LEU A 52 25.58 -2.21 -22.38
N ILE A 53 26.69 -2.73 -21.87
CA ILE A 53 26.70 -3.69 -20.75
C ILE A 53 26.22 -3.00 -19.47
N PHE A 54 26.70 -1.81 -19.15
CA PHE A 54 26.32 -1.07 -17.96
C PHE A 54 24.84 -0.64 -18.01
N SER A 55 24.38 -0.12 -19.15
CA SER A 55 22.95 0.18 -19.36
C SER A 55 22.08 -1.08 -19.33
N GLY A 56 22.55 -2.20 -19.89
CA GLY A 56 21.91 -3.50 -19.79
C GLY A 56 21.78 -4.01 -18.36
N VAL A 57 22.82 -3.86 -17.53
CA VAL A 57 22.80 -4.22 -16.10
C VAL A 57 21.85 -3.33 -15.31
N ILE A 58 21.82 -2.01 -15.58
CA ILE A 58 20.88 -1.08 -14.94
C ILE A 58 19.44 -1.43 -15.33
N ILE A 59 19.17 -1.66 -16.62
CA ILE A 59 17.85 -2.07 -17.11
C ILE A 59 17.43 -3.41 -16.50
N PHE A 60 18.35 -4.38 -16.40
CA PHE A 60 18.09 -5.68 -15.78
C PHE A 60 17.81 -5.55 -14.28
N LEU A 61 18.59 -4.76 -13.54
CA LEU A 61 18.36 -4.49 -12.11
C LEU A 61 17.05 -3.74 -11.89
N LEU A 62 16.67 -2.81 -12.76
CA LEU A 62 15.43 -2.04 -12.66
C LEU A 62 14.21 -2.86 -13.10
N ASN A 63 14.35 -3.77 -14.07
CA ASN A 63 13.32 -4.78 -14.36
C ASN A 63 13.19 -5.77 -13.20
N GLY A 64 14.30 -6.24 -12.65
CA GLY A 64 14.34 -7.07 -11.45
C GLY A 64 13.71 -6.36 -10.26
N LEU A 65 13.90 -5.05 -10.12
CA LEU A 65 13.26 -4.22 -9.11
C LEU A 65 11.76 -4.06 -9.38
N SER A 66 11.34 -3.88 -10.64
CA SER A 66 9.91 -3.84 -10.99
C SER A 66 9.24 -5.18 -10.65
N TRP A 67 9.89 -6.30 -10.99
CA TRP A 67 9.43 -7.64 -10.65
C TRP A 67 9.42 -7.89 -9.14
N ALA A 68 10.49 -7.47 -8.44
CA ALA A 68 10.57 -7.51 -6.99
C ALA A 68 9.51 -6.61 -6.36
N LEU A 69 9.21 -5.44 -6.93
CA LEU A 69 8.16 -4.54 -6.45
C LEU A 69 6.75 -5.12 -6.68
N ILE A 70 6.55 -5.84 -7.79
CA ILE A 70 5.34 -6.61 -8.07
C ILE A 70 5.14 -7.73 -7.02
N PHE A 71 6.20 -8.46 -6.69
CA PHE A 71 6.22 -9.43 -5.59
C PHE A 71 6.12 -8.73 -4.22
N ILE A 72 6.68 -7.53 -4.10
CA ILE A 72 6.56 -6.68 -2.92
C ILE A 72 5.14 -6.19 -2.77
N PHE A 73 4.24 -6.10 -3.74
CA PHE A 73 2.84 -5.84 -3.38
C PHE A 73 2.24 -6.96 -2.52
N GLU A 74 2.62 -8.20 -2.80
CA GLU A 74 2.23 -9.32 -1.94
C GLU A 74 3.03 -9.36 -0.63
N ILE A 75 4.34 -9.11 -0.67
CA ILE A 75 5.20 -9.04 0.53
C ILE A 75 4.92 -7.77 1.33
N HIS A 76 4.40 -6.70 0.74
CA HIS A 76 4.07 -5.43 1.38
C HIS A 76 2.84 -5.65 2.24
N ASP A 77 1.77 -6.17 1.63
CA ASP A 77 0.55 -6.49 2.36
C ASP A 77 0.76 -7.61 3.39
N LYS A 78 1.61 -8.62 3.10
CA LYS A 78 1.88 -9.73 4.02
C LYS A 78 2.94 -9.43 5.08
N TRP A 79 3.92 -8.57 4.80
CA TRP A 79 5.14 -8.41 5.58
C TRP A 79 5.49 -6.95 5.92
N TYR A 80 5.51 -6.03 4.96
CA TYR A 80 5.89 -4.62 5.23
C TYR A 80 4.84 -3.87 6.06
N ASP A 81 3.57 -3.91 5.67
CA ASP A 81 2.48 -3.27 6.40
C ASP A 81 2.23 -4.00 7.74
N ARG A 82 2.46 -5.33 7.76
CA ARG A 82 2.35 -6.17 8.95
C ARG A 82 3.44 -5.91 9.99
N HIS A 83 4.70 -5.74 9.59
CA HIS A 83 5.84 -5.71 10.51
C HIS A 83 6.49 -4.33 10.64
N PHE A 84 6.53 -3.52 9.60
CA PHE A 84 7.27 -2.25 9.58
C PHE A 84 6.37 -1.05 9.82
N VAL A 85 5.30 -0.91 9.05
CA VAL A 85 4.46 0.29 9.12
C VAL A 85 3.43 0.14 10.25
N LYS A 86 2.88 -1.08 10.44
CA LYS A 86 1.81 -1.43 11.39
C LYS A 86 0.58 -0.50 11.35
N TRP A 87 0.55 0.44 10.42
CA TRP A 87 -0.44 1.50 10.40
C TRP A 87 -1.78 0.92 10.03
N ARG A 88 -1.87 0.06 9.00
CA ARG A 88 -3.12 -0.62 8.64
C ARG A 88 -3.64 -1.49 9.78
N LEU A 89 -2.75 -2.24 10.42
CA LEU A 89 -3.08 -3.04 11.60
C LEU A 89 -3.68 -2.20 12.74
N LYS A 90 -3.00 -1.12 13.12
CA LYS A 90 -3.50 -0.18 14.13
C LYS A 90 -4.75 0.56 13.67
N TYR A 91 -4.86 0.87 12.39
CA TYR A 91 -5.99 1.58 11.82
C TYR A 91 -7.26 0.73 11.83
N ASP A 92 -7.15 -0.55 11.48
CA ASP A 92 -8.26 -1.52 11.60
C ASP A 92 -8.70 -1.64 13.06
N VAL A 93 -7.72 -1.75 13.98
CA VAL A 93 -7.96 -2.01 15.41
C VAL A 93 -8.48 -0.80 16.18
N ASP A 94 -7.89 0.37 15.96
CA ASP A 94 -8.14 1.61 16.70
C ASP A 94 -9.28 2.42 16.09
N PHE A 95 -9.57 2.24 14.79
CA PHE A 95 -10.51 3.09 14.07
C PHE A 95 -11.64 2.31 13.39
N ILE A 96 -11.35 1.41 12.45
CA ILE A 96 -12.40 0.80 11.61
C ILE A 96 -13.35 -0.03 12.47
N ILE A 97 -12.82 -1.03 13.17
CA ILE A 97 -13.64 -1.99 13.92
C ILE A 97 -14.44 -1.30 15.04
N PRO A 98 -13.84 -0.47 15.92
CA PRO A 98 -14.61 0.22 16.97
C PRO A 98 -15.67 1.16 16.41
N THR A 99 -15.40 1.85 15.30
CA THR A 99 -16.37 2.76 14.68
C THR A 99 -17.50 1.97 14.04
N LEU A 100 -17.19 0.85 13.37
CA LEU A 100 -18.14 0.00 12.66
C LEU A 100 -19.11 -0.70 13.62
N ILE A 101 -18.62 -1.29 14.71
CA ILE A 101 -19.45 -2.03 15.67
C ILE A 101 -20.13 -1.13 16.71
N ARG A 102 -19.86 0.19 16.69
CA ARG A 102 -20.39 1.16 17.65
C ARG A 102 -21.90 1.01 17.94
N PRO A 103 -22.78 0.79 16.94
CA PRO A 103 -24.20 0.62 17.18
C PRO A 103 -24.55 -0.61 18.05
N PHE A 104 -23.68 -1.61 18.07
CA PHE A 104 -23.92 -2.91 18.70
C PHE A 104 -23.17 -3.12 20.01
N LEU A 105 -22.38 -2.15 20.49
CA LEU A 105 -21.48 -2.30 21.64
C LEU A 105 -22.11 -2.93 22.89
N LYS A 106 -23.40 -2.69 23.14
CA LYS A 106 -24.13 -3.26 24.27
C LYS A 106 -24.26 -4.79 24.22
N ASN A 107 -24.17 -5.37 23.03
CA ASN A 107 -24.37 -6.78 22.73
C ASN A 107 -23.06 -7.51 22.41
N ILE A 108 -21.94 -6.79 22.34
CA ILE A 108 -20.61 -7.34 22.02
C ILE A 108 -20.02 -8.03 23.27
N ASP A 109 -19.48 -9.23 23.10
CA ASP A 109 -18.74 -9.95 24.16
C ASP A 109 -17.50 -9.13 24.58
N PRO A 110 -17.22 -8.93 25.88
CA PRO A 110 -16.03 -8.18 26.32
C PRO A 110 -14.71 -8.72 25.74
N ARG A 111 -14.62 -10.04 25.50
CA ARG A 111 -13.44 -10.69 24.92
C ARG A 111 -13.27 -10.41 23.43
N PHE A 112 -14.29 -9.84 22.78
CA PHE A 112 -14.22 -9.47 21.37
C PHE A 112 -13.03 -8.56 21.12
N PHE A 113 -12.78 -7.60 22.02
CA PHE A 113 -11.69 -6.65 21.89
C PHE A 113 -10.30 -7.28 22.14
N ASP A 114 -10.20 -8.25 23.03
CA ASP A 114 -8.90 -8.93 23.22
C ASP A 114 -8.55 -9.85 22.05
N ILE A 115 -9.57 -10.49 21.46
CA ILE A 115 -9.38 -11.46 20.38
C ILE A 115 -8.96 -10.78 19.08
N TYR A 116 -9.57 -9.64 18.71
CA TYR A 116 -9.23 -8.97 17.46
C TYR A 116 -7.89 -8.22 17.51
N GLU A 117 -7.45 -7.76 18.69
CA GLU A 117 -6.14 -7.12 18.85
C GLU A 117 -5.02 -8.16 18.68
N ASN A 118 -5.18 -9.31 19.33
CA ASN A 118 -4.13 -10.33 19.45
C ASN A 118 -4.16 -11.40 18.35
N ASN A 119 -5.27 -11.59 17.63
CA ASN A 119 -5.40 -12.62 16.59
C ASN A 119 -5.62 -12.01 15.19
N LEU A 120 -4.56 -12.04 14.38
CA LEU A 120 -4.55 -11.45 13.05
C LEU A 120 -5.52 -12.14 12.07
N GLU A 121 -5.63 -13.47 12.14
CA GLU A 121 -6.52 -14.24 11.27
C GLU A 121 -7.99 -13.89 11.55
N LYS A 122 -8.38 -13.89 12.83
CA LYS A 122 -9.73 -13.51 13.25
C LYS A 122 -10.05 -12.06 12.90
N ARG A 123 -9.09 -11.14 13.06
CA ARG A 123 -9.27 -9.75 12.61
C ARG A 123 -9.52 -9.66 11.11
N PHE A 124 -8.77 -10.41 10.29
CA PHE A 124 -8.96 -10.41 8.85
C PHE A 124 -10.37 -10.89 8.47
N ILE A 125 -10.84 -11.99 9.07
CA ILE A 125 -12.20 -12.51 8.85
C ILE A 125 -13.27 -11.48 9.22
N LEU A 126 -13.10 -10.78 10.35
CA LEU A 126 -14.03 -9.72 10.77
C LEU A 126 -14.04 -8.55 9.78
N MET A 127 -12.87 -8.12 9.32
CA MET A 127 -12.74 -7.05 8.33
C MET A 127 -13.37 -7.45 6.99
N GLU A 128 -13.19 -8.69 6.56
CA GLU A 128 -13.79 -9.25 5.34
C GLU A 128 -15.31 -9.23 5.40
N ASN A 129 -15.89 -9.78 6.47
CA ASN A 129 -17.34 -9.93 6.61
C ASN A 129 -18.06 -8.63 7.00
N CYS A 130 -17.45 -7.77 7.81
CA CYS A 130 -18.16 -6.62 8.38
C CYS A 130 -17.85 -5.31 7.67
N PHE A 131 -16.70 -5.17 7.01
CA PHE A 131 -16.31 -3.92 6.35
C PHE A 131 -16.18 -4.10 4.83
N TYR A 132 -15.32 -5.01 4.37
CA TYR A 132 -15.04 -5.19 2.95
C TYR A 132 -16.24 -5.71 2.14
N GLU A 133 -17.12 -6.51 2.76
CA GLU A 133 -18.40 -6.94 2.16
C GLU A 133 -19.25 -5.75 1.69
N PHE A 134 -19.31 -4.67 2.46
CA PHE A 134 -20.14 -3.50 2.15
C PHE A 134 -19.42 -2.45 1.29
N VAL A 135 -18.10 -2.32 1.46
CA VAL A 135 -17.27 -1.31 0.81
C VAL A 135 -16.87 -1.69 -0.62
N GLY A 136 -16.92 -2.97 -0.99
CA GLY A 136 -16.97 -3.32 -2.42
C GLY A 136 -16.35 -4.63 -2.88
N ASP A 137 -16.37 -5.73 -2.12
CA ASP A 137 -15.53 -6.88 -2.48
C ASP A 137 -16.20 -8.12 -3.07
N HIS A 138 -17.51 -8.31 -2.96
CA HIS A 138 -18.21 -9.39 -3.65
C HIS A 138 -19.32 -8.83 -4.54
N ALA A 139 -19.58 -9.50 -5.66
CA ALA A 139 -20.71 -9.27 -6.56
C ALA A 139 -22.05 -9.61 -5.88
N GLY A 140 -22.28 -9.07 -4.68
CA GLY A 140 -23.46 -9.26 -3.87
C GLY A 140 -24.32 -8.00 -3.83
N GLU A 141 -25.62 -8.22 -3.67
CA GLU A 141 -26.71 -7.24 -3.64
C GLU A 141 -26.60 -6.17 -2.52
N ASN A 142 -25.60 -6.31 -1.63
CA ASN A 142 -25.39 -5.48 -0.43
C ASN A 142 -24.46 -4.28 -0.62
N LYS A 143 -23.92 -4.04 -1.83
CA LYS A 143 -23.06 -2.88 -2.08
C LYS A 143 -23.80 -1.57 -1.82
N ILE A 144 -23.11 -0.65 -1.16
CA ILE A 144 -23.56 0.73 -1.01
C ILE A 144 -23.48 1.44 -2.38
N LYS A 145 -24.53 2.19 -2.75
CA LYS A 145 -24.61 2.86 -4.07
C LYS A 145 -23.57 3.98 -4.16
N LYS A 146 -22.89 4.08 -5.33
CA LYS A 146 -21.69 4.87 -5.72
C LYS A 146 -21.69 6.40 -5.47
N THR A 147 -22.54 6.95 -4.60
CA THR A 147 -22.95 8.36 -4.73
C THR A 147 -22.06 9.39 -4.02
N LYS A 148 -21.01 9.04 -3.27
CA LYS A 148 -20.12 10.04 -2.66
C LYS A 148 -18.61 9.76 -2.80
N ILE A 149 -18.00 10.63 -3.61
CA ILE A 149 -16.66 11.24 -3.58
C ILE A 149 -15.63 10.52 -2.66
N VAL A 150 -14.82 9.66 -3.30
CA VAL A 150 -13.64 8.91 -2.82
C VAL A 150 -13.93 7.64 -2.03
N ARG A 151 -13.86 6.50 -2.73
CA ARG A 151 -13.91 5.16 -2.11
C ARG A 151 -12.68 4.93 -1.22
N PHE A 152 -12.82 4.14 -0.17
CA PHE A 152 -11.70 3.71 0.68
C PHE A 152 -10.55 3.15 -0.15
N TYR A 153 -10.84 2.36 -1.18
CA TYR A 153 -9.82 1.83 -2.08
C TYR A 153 -9.12 2.91 -2.92
N GLU A 154 -9.82 3.90 -3.42
CA GLU A 154 -9.23 5.03 -4.16
C GLU A 154 -8.34 5.89 -3.25
N SER A 155 -8.76 6.13 -2.01
CA SER A 155 -7.95 6.87 -1.04
C SER A 155 -6.74 6.07 -0.58
N SER A 156 -6.93 4.79 -0.27
CA SER A 156 -5.87 3.87 0.14
C SER A 156 -4.84 3.66 -0.96
N GLN A 157 -5.25 3.66 -2.23
CA GLN A 157 -4.35 3.58 -3.36
C GLN A 157 -3.35 4.76 -3.39
N LYS A 158 -3.81 5.98 -3.10
CA LYS A 158 -2.90 7.15 -3.01
C LYS A 158 -1.90 6.99 -1.86
N TYR A 159 -2.34 6.45 -0.74
CA TYR A 159 -1.44 6.12 0.37
C TYR A 159 -0.41 5.05 -0.03
N TRP A 160 -0.84 3.97 -0.69
CA TRP A 160 0.05 2.92 -1.17
C TRP A 160 1.08 3.44 -2.19
N ILE A 161 0.68 4.34 -3.10
CA ILE A 161 1.60 5.07 -3.99
C ILE A 161 2.72 5.74 -3.21
N THR A 162 2.39 6.44 -2.12
CA THR A 162 3.45 7.10 -1.33
C THR A 162 4.40 6.12 -0.66
N GLN A 163 3.93 4.94 -0.23
CA GLN A 163 4.81 3.92 0.35
C GLN A 163 5.76 3.32 -0.68
N ILE A 164 5.27 3.05 -1.89
CA ILE A 164 6.10 2.58 -3.01
C ILE A 164 7.18 3.60 -3.34
N ASN A 165 6.81 4.89 -3.38
CA ASN A 165 7.77 5.96 -3.63
C ASN A 165 8.88 5.98 -2.57
N GLU A 166 8.59 5.76 -1.28
CA GLU A 166 9.63 5.67 -0.24
C GLU A 166 10.62 4.54 -0.54
N ILE A 167 10.12 3.36 -0.90
CA ILE A 167 10.95 2.18 -1.22
C ILE A 167 11.82 2.46 -2.45
N ILE A 168 11.23 3.00 -3.52
CA ILE A 168 11.96 3.35 -4.75
C ILE A 168 13.06 4.38 -4.43
N MET A 169 12.75 5.44 -3.69
CA MET A 169 13.73 6.48 -3.35
C MET A 169 14.90 5.92 -2.53
N ILE A 170 14.63 5.09 -1.51
CA ILE A 170 15.69 4.45 -0.71
C ILE A 170 16.59 3.58 -1.61
N PHE A 171 15.98 2.78 -2.49
CA PHE A 171 16.73 1.93 -3.39
C PHE A 171 17.61 2.74 -4.37
N PHE A 172 17.08 3.85 -4.90
CA PHE A 172 17.85 4.74 -5.76
C PHE A 172 19.01 5.41 -5.03
N ILE A 173 18.86 5.77 -3.76
CA ILE A 173 19.96 6.27 -2.93
C ILE A 173 21.03 5.19 -2.76
N ILE A 174 20.65 3.93 -2.51
CA ILE A 174 21.58 2.80 -2.40
C ILE A 174 22.35 2.58 -3.72
N ILE A 175 21.66 2.57 -4.87
CA ILE A 175 22.32 2.43 -6.17
C ILE A 175 23.30 3.58 -6.40
N ASN A 176 22.89 4.83 -6.17
CA ASN A 176 23.77 5.99 -6.32
C ASN A 176 25.01 5.89 -5.43
N PHE A 177 24.86 5.37 -4.21
CA PHE A 177 25.99 5.13 -3.30
C PHE A 177 26.97 4.06 -3.82
N PHE A 178 26.48 2.96 -4.40
CA PHE A 178 27.37 1.97 -5.02
C PHE A 178 28.07 2.53 -6.26
N ILE A 179 27.34 3.23 -7.13
CA ILE A 179 27.92 3.89 -8.32
C ILE A 179 29.05 4.84 -7.92
N TYR A 180 28.87 5.59 -6.84
CA TYR A 180 29.89 6.45 -6.27
C TYR A 180 31.17 5.69 -5.89
N ILE A 181 31.03 4.55 -5.21
CA ILE A 181 32.17 3.72 -4.78
C ILE A 181 32.91 3.15 -6.00
N PHE A 182 32.20 2.64 -7.00
CA PHE A 182 32.81 1.91 -8.12
C PHE A 182 33.47 2.81 -9.18
N ASN A 183 32.95 4.01 -9.41
CA ASN A 183 33.49 4.93 -10.43
C ASN A 183 34.61 5.84 -9.91
N GLY A 184 35.03 5.67 -8.66
CA GLY A 184 36.10 6.46 -8.06
C GLY A 184 35.75 7.94 -7.84
N PHE A 185 36.62 8.61 -7.09
CA PHE A 185 36.50 10.01 -6.68
C PHE A 185 36.79 11.00 -7.84
N ILE A 186 36.18 10.83 -9.00
CA ILE A 186 36.26 11.81 -10.08
C ILE A 186 35.38 13.00 -9.65
N GLY A 187 35.97 14.15 -9.34
CA GLY A 187 35.27 15.29 -8.70
C GLY A 187 34.02 15.78 -9.44
N VAL A 188 33.92 15.59 -10.76
CA VAL A 188 32.72 15.89 -11.56
C VAL A 188 31.56 14.95 -11.23
N LEU A 189 31.84 13.69 -10.90
CA LEU A 189 30.87 12.68 -10.49
C LEU A 189 30.29 12.99 -9.11
N LEU A 190 31.13 13.47 -8.18
CA LEU A 190 30.74 13.80 -6.80
C LEU A 190 29.67 14.90 -6.77
N ASN A 191 29.85 16.01 -7.48
CA ASN A 191 28.88 17.12 -7.50
C ASN A 191 27.51 16.68 -8.05
N LYS A 192 27.50 15.85 -9.10
CA LYS A 192 26.26 15.32 -9.70
C LYS A 192 25.54 14.36 -8.75
N ILE A 193 26.28 13.47 -8.09
CA ILE A 193 25.72 12.54 -7.08
C ILE A 193 25.14 13.31 -5.90
N ILE A 194 25.81 14.37 -5.43
CA ILE A 194 25.28 15.24 -4.37
C ILE A 194 23.97 15.89 -4.81
N ILE A 195 23.92 16.47 -6.01
CA ILE A 195 22.69 17.10 -6.55
C ILE A 195 21.54 16.08 -6.64
N VAL A 196 21.80 14.88 -7.17
CA VAL A 196 20.79 13.82 -7.29
C VAL A 196 20.28 13.38 -5.91
N ASN A 197 21.17 13.23 -4.92
CA ASN A 197 20.77 12.94 -3.55
C ASN A 197 19.93 14.06 -2.93
N PHE A 198 20.28 15.33 -3.16
CA PHE A 198 19.46 16.46 -2.73
C PHE A 198 18.05 16.44 -3.33
N ILE A 199 17.93 16.10 -4.61
CA ILE A 199 16.62 15.93 -5.29
C ILE A 199 15.84 14.80 -4.62
N PHE A 200 16.46 13.64 -4.37
CA PHE A 200 15.79 12.51 -3.71
C PHE A 200 15.38 12.83 -2.27
N ILE A 201 16.20 13.54 -1.50
CA ILE A 201 15.85 14.00 -0.15
C ILE A 201 14.65 14.96 -0.21
N PHE A 202 14.64 15.89 -1.16
CA PHE A 202 13.51 16.82 -1.33
C PHE A 202 12.22 16.08 -1.72
N LEU A 203 12.29 15.15 -2.67
CA LEU A 203 11.17 14.27 -3.03
C LEU A 203 10.71 13.42 -1.84
N PHE A 204 11.64 12.95 -1.01
CA PHE A 204 11.32 12.21 0.20
C PHE A 204 10.53 13.07 1.17
N ILE A 205 10.94 14.32 1.42
CA ILE A 205 10.20 15.26 2.27
C ILE A 205 8.78 15.50 1.74
N ILE A 206 8.63 15.77 0.44
CA ILE A 206 7.31 15.90 -0.21
C ILE A 206 6.48 14.64 0.00
N ASN A 207 7.07 13.47 -0.21
CA ASN A 207 6.38 12.20 -0.04
C ASN A 207 5.93 11.98 1.41
N ARG A 208 6.74 12.35 2.42
CA ARG A 208 6.33 12.30 3.84
C ARG A 208 5.15 13.22 4.14
N TYR A 209 5.09 14.39 3.50
CA TYR A 209 3.93 15.26 3.60
C TYR A 209 2.68 14.60 2.97
N LEU A 210 2.82 14.02 1.79
CA LEU A 210 1.75 13.31 1.10
C LEU A 210 1.25 12.09 1.90
N VAL A 211 2.14 11.32 2.53
CA VAL A 211 1.78 10.22 3.44
C VAL A 211 0.81 10.71 4.53
N LYS A 212 1.14 11.82 5.20
CA LYS A 212 0.30 12.38 6.27
C LYS A 212 -1.06 12.83 5.71
N LYS A 213 -1.07 13.49 4.55
CA LYS A 213 -2.29 13.95 3.89
C LYS A 213 -3.18 12.78 3.49
N PHE A 214 -2.65 11.78 2.78
CA PHE A 214 -3.44 10.66 2.29
C PHE A 214 -3.94 9.76 3.42
N ARG A 215 -3.18 9.56 4.51
CA ARG A 215 -3.69 8.88 5.71
C ARG A 215 -4.93 9.58 6.28
N LYS A 216 -4.93 10.92 6.30
CA LYS A 216 -6.07 11.71 6.77
C LYS A 216 -7.26 11.57 5.82
N GLU A 217 -7.03 11.62 4.51
CA GLU A 217 -8.07 11.39 3.49
C GLU A 217 -8.66 9.98 3.60
N THR A 218 -7.84 8.95 3.78
CA THR A 218 -8.31 7.56 3.96
C THR A 218 -9.15 7.44 5.21
N ARG A 219 -8.77 8.12 6.29
CA ARG A 219 -9.57 8.19 7.52
C ARG A 219 -10.94 8.81 7.32
N PHE A 220 -11.03 9.90 6.54
CA PHE A 220 -12.32 10.51 6.23
C PHE A 220 -13.17 9.61 5.33
N ALA A 221 -12.58 9.04 4.28
CA ALA A 221 -13.26 8.13 3.37
C ALA A 221 -13.85 6.91 4.12
N THR A 222 -13.04 6.24 4.94
CA THR A 222 -13.51 5.11 5.77
C THR A 222 -14.63 5.54 6.73
N LYS A 223 -14.54 6.72 7.34
CA LYS A 223 -15.58 7.20 8.25
C LYS A 223 -16.91 7.40 7.54
N ASP A 224 -16.86 7.98 6.35
CA ASP A 224 -18.06 8.24 5.55
C ASP A 224 -18.67 6.93 5.05
N GLU A 225 -17.86 5.95 4.65
CA GLU A 225 -18.33 4.61 4.31
C GLU A 225 -19.00 3.93 5.52
N ILE A 226 -18.38 3.93 6.70
CA ILE A 226 -18.99 3.35 7.91
C ILE A 226 -20.32 4.04 8.23
N ARG A 227 -20.39 5.37 8.10
CA ARG A 227 -21.64 6.11 8.29
C ARG A 227 -22.71 5.67 7.28
N GLU A 228 -22.33 5.41 6.04
CA GLU A 228 -23.26 4.95 5.01
C GLU A 228 -23.71 3.50 5.25
N ILE A 229 -22.82 2.62 5.71
CA ILE A 229 -23.18 1.27 6.19
C ILE A 229 -24.22 1.38 7.31
N HIS A 230 -23.97 2.23 8.32
CA HIS A 230 -24.92 2.44 9.41
C HIS A 230 -26.25 3.02 8.95
N ALA A 231 -26.25 3.88 7.93
CA ALA A 231 -27.47 4.50 7.44
C ALA A 231 -28.31 3.57 6.56
N THR A 232 -27.69 2.68 5.80
CA THR A 232 -28.35 1.94 4.71
C THR A 232 -28.38 0.43 4.90
N ARG A 233 -27.46 -0.14 5.68
CA ARG A 233 -27.22 -1.60 5.80
C ARG A 233 -26.96 -2.05 7.24
N LEU A 234 -27.52 -1.34 8.22
CA LEU A 234 -27.28 -1.63 9.63
C LEU A 234 -27.74 -3.04 10.04
N SER A 235 -28.89 -3.49 9.52
CA SER A 235 -29.43 -4.83 9.74
C SER A 235 -28.49 -5.93 9.22
N GLU A 236 -27.99 -5.76 7.99
CA GLU A 236 -27.09 -6.71 7.35
C GLU A 236 -25.74 -6.75 8.07
N LEU A 237 -25.24 -5.59 8.50
CA LEU A 237 -24.05 -5.50 9.34
C LEU A 237 -24.24 -6.26 10.66
N GLU A 238 -25.40 -6.14 11.31
CA GLU A 238 -25.68 -6.88 12.56
C GLU A 238 -25.66 -8.40 12.33
N VAL A 239 -26.20 -8.88 11.21
CA VAL A 239 -26.14 -10.30 10.83
C VAL A 239 -24.69 -10.76 10.71
N GLN A 240 -23.84 -9.98 10.02
CA GLN A 240 -22.42 -10.33 9.87
C GLN A 240 -21.66 -10.32 11.19
N VAL A 241 -21.97 -9.36 12.09
CA VAL A 241 -21.40 -9.31 13.44
C VAL A 241 -21.80 -10.55 14.26
N LYS A 242 -23.08 -10.97 14.20
CA LYS A 242 -23.59 -12.18 14.87
C LYS A 242 -22.93 -13.46 14.34
N LEU A 243 -22.80 -13.58 13.02
CA LEU A 243 -22.12 -14.70 12.38
C LEU A 243 -20.65 -14.78 12.81
N THR A 244 -19.97 -13.64 12.88
CA THR A 244 -18.58 -13.56 13.31
C THR A 244 -18.42 -13.90 14.80
N HIS A 245 -19.33 -13.44 15.67
CA HIS A 245 -19.34 -13.86 17.09
C HIS A 245 -19.50 -15.36 17.22
N LYS A 246 -20.44 -15.96 16.50
CA LYS A 246 -20.65 -17.42 16.49
C LYS A 246 -19.41 -18.16 16.01
N ALA A 247 -18.76 -17.68 14.95
CA ALA A 247 -17.53 -18.27 14.42
C ALA A 247 -16.37 -18.22 15.44
N PHE A 248 -16.31 -17.17 16.26
CA PHE A 248 -15.28 -16.98 17.28
C PHE A 248 -15.67 -17.55 18.66
N GLN A 249 -16.82 -18.22 18.77
CA GLN A 249 -17.36 -18.75 20.03
C GLN A 249 -17.57 -17.66 21.09
N LEU A 250 -18.01 -16.49 20.64
CA LEU A 250 -18.34 -15.33 21.46
C LEU A 250 -19.85 -15.20 21.64
N ARG A 251 -20.27 -14.63 22.77
CA ARG A 251 -21.68 -14.41 23.08
C ARG A 251 -22.19 -13.15 22.37
N TYR A 252 -23.34 -13.25 21.72
CA TYR A 252 -24.09 -12.10 21.21
C TYR A 252 -25.56 -12.31 21.60
N PRO A 253 -26.13 -11.51 22.54
CA PRO A 253 -27.50 -11.64 23.02
C PRO A 253 -28.57 -11.46 21.94
#